data_AF-A0A1F0TLR0-F1
#
_entry.id   AF-A0A1F0TLR0-F1
#
_cell.length_a   1.000
_cell.length_b   1.000
_cell.length_c   1.000
_cell.angle_alpha   90.00
_cell.angle_beta   90.00
_cell.angle_gamma   90.00
#
_symmetry.space_group_name_H-M   'P 1'
#
loop_
_entity.id
_entity.type
_entity.pdbx_description
1 polymer ?
#
loop_
_entity_poly.entity_id
_entity_poly.type
_entity_poly.pdbx_seq_one_letter_code
_entity_poly.pdbx_strand_id
1 'polypeptide(L)'
;MHSKTKAWLTAIIVTLLTACDASQDVFDRSPAQRNAESIAALKAELTSAEHGWRVLYFPRTDSLLFSNPSELIPQFGYRGRYGYGGDSFTMRFNADNTMEMKADFTQQTASTPQKSEYRVGRNSFTQLSFVTRNYVHQLVNDAFRASYDWLFMGKNEDGDLVFRTASYLEPAREYIVFTKLASEEQWKQTADRAFQNRDFFESMVNPQLSIHRGSRIFFRSDVYVKRNVETNQSLLREIKEKKYYLFLFAQKKNPIPDYPAKEIVGLGSGYAGTEHGISFRAGLRYDSKIMFFDFQRVGQRFVAELVEVYDPLFRKTRLVSKHLHPEGKPTGLVAEIWDEGDDR
;
A
#
# COMPACT_ATOMS: atom_id res chain seq x y z
N MET A 1 -33.76 0.04 69.59
CA MET A 1 -33.13 -0.45 68.34
C MET A 1 -32.77 0.69 67.36
N HIS A 2 -32.32 1.86 67.83
CA HIS A 2 -32.23 3.08 66.98
C HIS A 2 -30.95 3.94 67.12
N SER A 3 -30.05 3.66 68.07
CA SER A 3 -28.81 4.44 68.26
C SER A 3 -27.62 3.83 67.51
N LYS A 4 -27.46 2.50 67.56
CA LYS A 4 -26.36 1.80 66.87
C LYS A 4 -26.50 1.89 65.34
N THR A 5 -27.69 1.72 64.77
CA THR A 5 -27.91 1.84 63.32
C THR A 5 -27.62 3.24 62.77
N LYS A 6 -27.89 4.31 63.54
CA LYS A 6 -27.51 5.68 63.15
C LYS A 6 -26.00 5.89 63.17
N ALA A 7 -25.29 5.38 64.18
CA ALA A 7 -23.83 5.49 64.25
C ALA A 7 -23.13 4.73 63.09
N TRP A 8 -23.65 3.56 62.71
CA TRP A 8 -23.12 2.80 61.57
C TRP A 8 -23.42 3.48 60.22
N LEU A 9 -24.60 4.06 60.03
CA LEU A 9 -24.90 4.85 58.82
C LEU A 9 -24.06 6.13 58.73
N THR A 10 -23.74 6.77 59.86
CA THR A 10 -22.91 7.99 59.86
C THR A 10 -21.45 7.65 59.56
N ALA A 11 -20.93 6.53 60.07
CA ALA A 11 -19.58 6.05 59.75
C ALA A 11 -19.42 5.63 58.27
N ILE A 12 -20.46 5.05 57.66
CA ILE A 12 -20.47 4.68 56.23
C ILE A 12 -20.55 5.93 55.33
N ILE A 13 -21.34 6.95 55.71
CA ILE A 13 -21.45 8.20 54.95
C ILE A 13 -20.16 9.03 55.02
N VAL A 14 -19.45 9.02 56.16
CA VAL A 14 -18.15 9.71 56.31
C VAL A 14 -17.04 9.00 55.52
N THR A 15 -17.06 7.67 55.41
CA THR A 15 -16.08 6.92 54.58
C THR A 15 -16.36 7.03 53.08
N LEU A 16 -17.61 7.26 52.67
CA LEU A 16 -17.97 7.54 51.28
C LEU A 16 -17.54 8.95 50.83
N LEU A 17 -17.41 9.91 51.74
CA LEU A 17 -16.96 11.27 51.43
C LEU A 17 -15.43 11.41 51.37
N THR A 18 -14.67 10.51 52.01
CA THR A 18 -13.19 10.48 51.94
C THR A 18 -12.62 9.66 50.79
N ALA A 19 -13.47 8.96 50.03
CA ALA A 19 -13.05 8.20 48.84
C ALA A 19 -12.96 9.05 47.56
N CYS A 20 -13.27 10.35 47.66
CA CYS A 20 -13.26 11.31 46.56
C CYS A 20 -12.12 12.33 46.72
N ASP A 21 -10.91 11.90 47.04
CA ASP A 21 -9.73 12.79 46.94
C ASP A 21 -8.42 12.02 46.70
N ALA A 22 -8.48 11.15 45.68
CA ALA A 22 -7.27 10.70 45.01
C ALA A 22 -7.48 10.92 43.52
N SER A 23 -7.31 12.17 43.08
CA SER A 23 -6.88 12.45 41.71
C SER A 23 -5.47 11.88 41.54
N GLN A 24 -5.37 10.56 41.50
CA GLN A 24 -4.25 9.94 40.80
C GLN A 24 -4.50 10.27 39.34
N ASP A 25 -3.95 11.40 38.88
CA ASP A 25 -3.82 11.66 37.47
C ASP A 25 -3.04 10.46 36.91
N VAL A 26 -3.76 9.52 36.28
CA VAL A 26 -3.21 8.32 35.65
C VAL A 26 -2.21 8.69 34.53
N PHE A 27 -2.13 9.98 34.19
CA PHE A 27 -1.23 10.53 33.21
C PHE A 27 -0.54 11.77 33.77
N ASP A 28 0.81 11.74 33.77
CA ASP A 28 1.65 12.88 34.19
C ASP A 28 1.52 14.13 33.30
N ARG A 29 0.76 14.02 32.19
CA ARG A 29 0.59 15.07 31.17
C ARG A 29 -0.88 15.26 30.83
N SER A 30 -1.27 16.52 30.64
CA SER A 30 -2.63 16.85 30.20
C SER A 30 -2.91 16.36 28.77
N PRO A 31 -4.17 16.13 28.40
CA PRO A 31 -4.54 15.81 27.01
C PRO A 31 -4.02 16.83 25.99
N ALA A 32 -4.03 18.12 26.33
CA ALA A 32 -3.53 19.19 25.46
C ALA A 32 -2.00 19.08 25.24
N GLN A 33 -1.24 18.81 26.31
CA GLN A 33 0.21 18.60 26.22
C GLN A 33 0.54 17.39 25.32
N ARG A 34 -0.11 16.25 25.53
CA ARG A 34 0.10 15.04 24.71
C ARG A 34 -0.25 15.27 23.23
N ASN A 35 -1.29 16.05 22.94
CA ASN A 35 -1.65 16.40 21.57
C ASN A 35 -0.57 17.28 20.93
N ALA A 36 -0.10 18.31 21.63
CA ALA A 36 0.97 19.19 21.14
C ALA A 36 2.27 18.42 20.88
N GLU A 37 2.65 17.51 21.79
CA GLU A 37 3.81 16.65 21.65
C GLU A 37 3.68 15.70 20.44
N SER A 38 2.51 15.11 20.23
CA SER A 38 2.28 14.21 19.09
C SER A 38 2.37 14.95 17.75
N ILE A 39 1.85 16.18 17.69
CA ILE A 39 1.97 17.07 16.51
C ILE A 39 3.44 17.42 16.27
N ALA A 40 4.15 17.85 17.32
CA ALA A 40 5.55 18.23 17.22
C ALA A 40 6.43 17.04 16.81
N ALA A 41 6.17 15.85 17.35
CA ALA A 41 6.91 14.62 17.03
C ALA A 41 6.75 14.21 15.57
N LEU A 42 5.52 14.20 15.04
CA LEU A 42 5.31 13.86 13.62
C LEU A 42 5.93 14.92 12.70
N LYS A 43 5.78 16.21 13.04
CA LYS A 43 6.42 17.29 12.27
C LYS A 43 7.94 17.13 12.26
N ALA A 44 8.55 16.89 13.42
CA ALA A 44 9.98 16.68 13.55
C ALA A 44 10.44 15.47 12.73
N GLU A 45 9.73 14.34 12.81
CA GLU A 45 10.02 13.14 12.02
C GLU A 45 10.00 13.45 10.51
N LEU A 46 8.92 14.06 10.01
CA LEU A 46 8.76 14.42 8.59
C LEU A 46 9.91 15.31 8.10
N THR A 47 10.33 16.29 8.88
CA THR A 47 11.40 17.24 8.53
C THR A 47 12.82 16.69 8.79
N SER A 48 12.96 15.64 9.60
CA SER A 48 14.27 15.00 9.88
C SER A 48 14.78 14.14 8.72
N ALA A 49 13.95 13.92 7.70
CA ALA A 49 14.34 13.25 6.47
C ALA A 49 14.93 14.28 5.50
N GLU A 50 16.25 14.50 5.63
CA GLU A 50 17.00 15.45 4.80
C GLU A 50 16.76 15.26 3.30
N HIS A 51 16.74 14.00 2.85
CA HIS A 51 16.53 13.64 1.45
C HIS A 51 15.05 13.37 1.10
N GLY A 52 14.14 13.57 2.05
CA GLY A 52 12.72 13.33 1.88
C GLY A 52 12.29 11.86 2.01
N TRP A 53 11.13 11.58 1.42
CA TRP A 53 10.39 10.33 1.58
C TRP A 53 9.92 9.82 0.21
N ARG A 54 10.00 8.50 0.00
CA ARG A 54 9.18 7.81 -0.99
C ARG A 54 7.82 7.52 -0.36
N VAL A 55 6.74 7.89 -1.02
CA VAL A 55 5.37 7.67 -0.53
C VAL A 55 4.63 6.81 -1.52
N LEU A 56 4.19 5.63 -1.09
CA LEU A 56 3.25 4.82 -1.85
C LEU A 56 1.84 5.09 -1.33
N TYR A 57 0.94 5.44 -2.25
CA TYR A 57 -0.46 5.68 -1.92
C TYR A 57 -1.40 4.88 -2.81
N PHE A 58 -2.14 3.95 -2.20
CA PHE A 58 -3.26 3.25 -2.80
C PHE A 58 -4.54 3.78 -2.14
N PRO A 59 -5.30 4.67 -2.79
CA PRO A 59 -6.45 5.32 -2.16
C PRO A 59 -7.70 4.43 -2.06
N ARG A 60 -7.75 3.35 -2.85
CA ARG A 60 -8.90 2.47 -2.97
C ARG A 60 -8.49 1.04 -3.30
N THR A 61 -8.08 0.30 -2.29
CA THR A 61 -7.68 -1.09 -2.44
C THR A 61 -8.85 -2.03 -2.13
N ASP A 62 -8.91 -3.14 -2.86
CA ASP A 62 -9.70 -4.32 -2.51
C ASP A 62 -8.76 -5.52 -2.43
N SER A 63 -8.43 -5.93 -1.21
CA SER A 63 -7.49 -7.02 -0.95
C SER A 63 -8.06 -8.42 -1.20
N LEU A 64 -9.38 -8.53 -1.40
CA LEU A 64 -10.06 -9.79 -1.63
C LEU A 64 -10.35 -10.03 -3.11
N LEU A 65 -10.43 -8.96 -3.91
CA LEU A 65 -10.69 -9.03 -5.34
C LEU A 65 -9.59 -9.80 -6.09
N PHE A 66 -9.97 -10.89 -6.77
CA PHE A 66 -9.07 -11.78 -7.53
C PHE A 66 -7.86 -12.27 -6.74
N SER A 67 -8.05 -12.53 -5.44
CA SER A 67 -6.98 -12.92 -4.50
C SER A 67 -6.88 -14.44 -4.26
N ASN A 68 -7.74 -15.24 -4.88
CA ASN A 68 -7.77 -16.69 -4.74
C ASN A 68 -7.49 -17.37 -6.10
N PRO A 69 -6.34 -18.05 -6.26
CA PRO A 69 -5.97 -18.66 -7.54
C PRO A 69 -6.84 -19.86 -7.94
N SER A 70 -7.73 -20.31 -7.06
CA SER A 70 -8.68 -21.40 -7.33
C SER A 70 -10.11 -20.90 -7.55
N GLU A 71 -10.37 -19.60 -7.40
CA GLU A 71 -11.70 -19.04 -7.63
C GLU A 71 -12.00 -18.97 -9.13
N LEU A 72 -13.10 -19.60 -9.54
CA LEU A 72 -13.55 -19.55 -10.92
C LEU A 72 -13.99 -18.14 -11.31
N ILE A 73 -13.35 -17.62 -12.35
CA ILE A 73 -13.69 -16.35 -12.99
C ILE A 73 -14.47 -16.70 -14.27
N PRO A 74 -15.72 -16.22 -14.43
CA PRO A 74 -16.44 -16.39 -15.68
C PRO A 74 -15.63 -15.79 -16.84
N GLN A 75 -15.75 -16.37 -18.04
CA GLN A 75 -14.92 -16.06 -19.21
C GLN A 75 -14.78 -14.55 -19.55
N PHE A 76 -15.79 -13.74 -19.20
CA PHE A 76 -15.75 -12.27 -19.28
C PHE A 76 -16.12 -11.57 -17.96
N GLY A 77 -16.27 -12.34 -16.89
CA GLY A 77 -16.70 -11.89 -15.56
C GLY A 77 -15.66 -11.05 -14.82
N TYR A 78 -14.52 -10.76 -15.43
CA TYR A 78 -13.52 -9.80 -14.93
C TYR A 78 -13.65 -8.41 -15.58
N ARG A 79 -14.33 -8.28 -16.72
CA ARG A 79 -14.51 -6.97 -17.40
C ARG A 79 -15.39 -6.05 -16.54
N GLY A 80 -14.97 -4.79 -16.37
CA GLY A 80 -15.68 -3.81 -15.54
C GLY A 80 -15.57 -4.08 -14.03
N ARG A 81 -14.82 -5.11 -13.61
CA ARG A 81 -14.66 -5.52 -12.21
C ARG A 81 -13.23 -5.33 -11.69
N TYR A 82 -12.42 -4.52 -12.36
CA TYR A 82 -11.07 -4.21 -11.89
C TYR A 82 -11.12 -3.31 -10.66
N GLY A 83 -10.25 -3.61 -9.69
CA GLY A 83 -9.97 -2.75 -8.55
C GLY A 83 -9.09 -1.58 -8.95
N TYR A 84 -8.57 -0.85 -7.96
CA TYR A 84 -7.68 0.29 -8.19
C TYR A 84 -6.28 0.03 -7.60
N GLY A 85 -5.27 0.46 -8.34
CA GLY A 85 -3.88 0.53 -7.92
C GLY A 85 -3.56 1.82 -7.20
N GLY A 86 -2.29 2.20 -7.26
CA GLY A 86 -1.76 3.33 -6.52
C GLY A 86 -0.74 4.12 -7.31
N ASP A 87 -0.17 5.09 -6.61
CA ASP A 87 0.75 6.06 -7.14
C ASP A 87 1.96 6.19 -6.20
N SER A 88 3.09 6.57 -6.79
CA SER A 88 4.33 6.81 -6.06
C SER A 88 4.67 8.29 -6.10
N PHE A 89 4.94 8.84 -4.92
CA PHE A 89 5.36 10.22 -4.75
C PHE A 89 6.75 10.26 -4.11
N THR A 90 7.45 11.36 -4.38
CA THR A 90 8.68 11.71 -3.67
C THR A 90 8.45 13.05 -2.99
N MET A 91 8.51 13.09 -1.66
CA MET A 91 8.08 14.22 -0.84
C MET A 91 9.19 14.70 0.08
N ARG A 92 9.48 16.01 0.12
CA ARG A 92 10.44 16.62 1.05
C ARG A 92 9.76 17.74 1.82
N PHE A 93 9.78 17.65 3.15
CA PHE A 93 9.08 18.56 4.05
C PHE A 93 10.06 19.53 4.71
N ASN A 94 9.68 20.81 4.76
CA ASN A 94 10.47 21.86 5.40
C ASN A 94 9.82 22.29 6.72
N ALA A 95 10.63 22.85 7.63
CA ALA A 95 10.16 23.28 8.95
C ALA A 95 9.15 24.45 8.91
N ASP A 96 9.19 25.24 7.83
CA ASP A 96 8.32 26.40 7.57
C ASP A 96 6.92 26.04 7.02
N ASN A 97 6.54 24.76 7.09
CA ASN A 97 5.28 24.21 6.55
C ASN A 97 5.19 24.18 5.02
N THR A 98 6.31 24.40 4.30
CA THR A 98 6.38 24.16 2.86
C THR A 98 6.90 22.75 2.56
N MET A 99 6.59 22.23 1.38
CA MET A 99 7.07 20.94 0.92
C MET A 99 7.21 20.90 -0.60
N GLU A 100 8.05 20.00 -1.09
CA GLU A 100 8.22 19.72 -2.51
C GLU A 100 7.81 18.29 -2.81
N MET A 101 7.09 18.09 -3.92
CA MET A 101 6.58 16.79 -4.33
C MET A 101 6.87 16.51 -5.79
N LYS A 102 7.24 15.28 -6.10
CA LYS A 102 7.19 14.69 -7.45
C LYS A 102 6.21 13.52 -7.45
N ALA A 103 5.64 13.20 -8.60
CA ALA A 103 4.68 12.11 -8.75
C ALA A 103 4.98 11.28 -9.99
N ASP A 104 4.77 9.96 -9.92
CA ASP A 104 5.03 9.06 -11.03
C ASP A 104 4.00 9.20 -12.18
N PHE A 105 3.03 10.11 -12.16
CA PHE A 105 1.95 10.16 -13.16
C PHE A 105 2.44 10.22 -14.61
N THR A 106 3.45 11.05 -14.88
CA THR A 106 4.09 11.23 -16.19
C THR A 106 5.58 11.49 -16.01
N GLN A 107 6.36 11.38 -17.09
CA GLN A 107 7.77 11.80 -17.09
C GLN A 107 7.96 13.24 -16.57
N GLN A 108 7.04 14.15 -16.91
CA GLN A 108 7.11 15.56 -16.48
C GLN A 108 6.93 15.70 -14.97
N THR A 109 5.89 15.08 -14.40
CA THR A 109 5.62 15.14 -12.95
C THR A 109 6.64 14.36 -12.12
N ALA A 110 7.30 13.38 -12.73
CA ALA A 110 8.34 12.57 -12.09
C ALA A 110 9.69 13.30 -12.01
N SER A 111 9.92 14.28 -12.90
CA SER A 111 11.16 15.06 -13.00
C SER A 111 11.04 16.48 -12.44
N THR A 112 9.83 17.05 -12.38
CA THR A 112 9.59 18.44 -11.95
C THR A 112 8.97 18.49 -10.55
N PRO A 113 9.70 18.96 -9.52
CA PRO A 113 9.12 19.18 -8.20
C PRO A 113 8.05 20.28 -8.22
N GLN A 114 6.89 19.99 -7.64
CA GLN A 114 5.87 20.96 -7.33
C GLN A 114 5.98 21.37 -5.85
N LYS A 115 6.07 22.69 -5.59
CA LYS A 115 5.99 23.24 -4.24
C LYS A 115 4.55 23.29 -3.75
N SER A 116 4.33 22.96 -2.49
CA SER A 116 3.04 23.09 -1.81
C SER A 116 3.23 23.32 -0.31
N GLU A 117 2.13 23.49 0.42
CA GLU A 117 2.11 23.69 1.87
C GLU A 117 1.44 22.50 2.54
N TYR A 118 1.90 22.18 3.75
CA TYR A 118 1.35 21.11 4.56
C TYR A 118 1.10 21.59 5.99
N ARG A 119 0.27 20.84 6.71
CA ARG A 119 0.01 21.08 8.13
C ARG A 119 -0.01 19.76 8.87
N VAL A 120 0.65 19.73 10.02
CA VAL A 120 0.43 18.67 11.03
C VAL A 120 -0.50 19.21 12.10
N GLY A 121 -1.63 18.55 12.30
CA GLY A 121 -2.65 18.94 13.27
C GLY A 121 -3.20 17.75 14.05
N ARG A 122 -4.29 17.98 14.77
CA ARG A 122 -5.02 16.94 15.51
C ARG A 122 -6.44 16.81 14.98
N ASN A 123 -6.87 15.57 14.80
CA ASN A 123 -8.24 15.14 14.61
C ASN A 123 -8.47 13.96 15.57
N SER A 124 -9.11 12.87 15.13
CA SER A 124 -9.16 11.61 15.87
C SER A 124 -7.75 11.06 16.17
N PHE A 125 -6.79 11.31 15.27
CA PHE A 125 -5.36 11.04 15.42
C PHE A 125 -4.54 12.28 15.03
N THR A 126 -3.22 12.21 15.20
CA THR A 126 -2.31 13.18 14.58
C THR A 126 -2.46 13.11 13.06
N GLN A 127 -2.70 14.24 12.41
CA GLN A 127 -3.09 14.30 11.00
C GLN A 127 -2.09 15.14 10.20
N LEU A 128 -1.65 14.62 9.06
CA LEU A 128 -0.96 15.36 8.00
C LEU A 128 -2.01 15.79 6.96
N SER A 129 -2.06 17.09 6.67
CA SER A 129 -2.94 17.67 5.64
C SER A 129 -2.10 18.40 4.59
N PHE A 130 -2.44 18.24 3.31
CA PHE A 130 -1.93 19.12 2.25
C PHE A 130 -2.85 20.33 2.09
N VAL A 131 -2.30 21.53 2.30
CA VAL A 131 -3.09 22.77 2.39
C VAL A 131 -3.28 23.42 1.02
N THR A 132 -2.25 23.39 0.18
CA THR A 132 -2.31 23.90 -1.19
C THR A 132 -2.32 22.77 -2.21
N ARG A 133 -2.87 23.05 -3.39
CA ARG A 133 -3.05 22.05 -4.45
C ARG A 133 -1.70 21.44 -4.85
N ASN A 134 -1.65 20.11 -4.89
CA ASN A 134 -0.50 19.30 -5.31
C ASN A 134 -0.97 18.03 -6.04
N TYR A 135 -0.05 17.11 -6.33
CA TYR A 135 -0.38 15.88 -7.08
C TYR A 135 -1.37 14.96 -6.36
N VAL A 136 -1.36 14.91 -5.02
CA VAL A 136 -2.34 14.13 -4.24
C VAL A 136 -3.78 14.59 -4.52
N HIS A 137 -3.99 15.91 -4.67
CA HIS A 137 -5.31 16.48 -4.95
C HIS A 137 -5.87 16.06 -6.31
N GLN A 138 -5.03 15.62 -7.26
CA GLN A 138 -5.51 15.13 -8.56
C GLN A 138 -6.23 13.78 -8.44
N LEU A 139 -5.94 13.01 -7.38
CA LEU A 139 -6.58 11.74 -7.08
C LEU A 139 -7.89 11.91 -6.28
N VAL A 140 -8.20 13.14 -5.83
CA VAL A 140 -9.40 13.43 -5.03
C VAL A 140 -10.58 13.62 -5.99
N ASN A 141 -11.20 12.50 -6.37
CA ASN A 141 -12.35 12.42 -7.26
C ASN A 141 -13.13 11.12 -7.02
N ASP A 142 -14.30 10.97 -7.66
CA ASP A 142 -15.19 9.82 -7.46
C ASP A 142 -14.59 8.46 -7.84
N ALA A 143 -13.62 8.45 -8.77
CA ALA A 143 -12.98 7.24 -9.25
C ALA A 143 -11.99 6.69 -8.22
N PHE A 144 -10.98 7.48 -7.87
CA PHE A 144 -9.88 7.07 -6.97
C PHE A 144 -10.21 7.25 -5.50
N ARG A 145 -11.12 8.19 -5.17
CA ARG A 145 -11.58 8.47 -3.79
C ARG A 145 -10.44 8.74 -2.82
N ALA A 146 -9.36 9.35 -3.31
CA ALA A 146 -8.26 9.74 -2.45
C ALA A 146 -8.68 10.84 -1.47
N SER A 147 -7.99 10.89 -0.34
CA SER A 147 -7.95 12.01 0.59
C SER A 147 -6.60 12.75 0.52
N TYR A 148 -6.61 14.03 0.88
CA TYR A 148 -5.43 14.86 1.16
C TYR A 148 -5.19 15.05 2.67
N ASP A 149 -6.02 14.43 3.51
CA ASP A 149 -5.94 14.38 4.97
C ASP A 149 -5.62 12.96 5.43
N TRP A 150 -4.44 12.77 6.01
CA TRP A 150 -3.85 11.48 6.36
C TRP A 150 -3.59 11.39 7.88
N LEU A 151 -4.22 10.42 8.53
CA LEU A 151 -4.07 10.11 9.94
C LEU A 151 -2.86 9.21 10.17
N PHE A 152 -1.93 9.65 11.02
CA PHE A 152 -0.73 8.90 11.35
C PHE A 152 -1.02 7.74 12.30
N MET A 153 -0.56 6.55 11.92
CA MET A 153 -0.81 5.28 12.61
C MET A 153 0.40 4.71 13.34
N GLY A 154 1.57 5.35 13.21
CA GLY A 154 2.83 4.88 13.78
C GLY A 154 3.82 4.42 12.71
N LYS A 155 4.79 3.61 13.12
CA LYS A 155 5.80 3.01 12.25
C LYS A 155 5.51 1.52 12.06
N ASN A 156 5.76 0.98 10.86
CA ASN A 156 5.71 -0.46 10.61
C ASN A 156 7.01 -1.15 11.09
N GLU A 157 7.11 -2.45 10.82
CA GLU A 157 8.27 -3.32 11.10
C GLU A 157 9.58 -2.80 10.50
N ASP A 158 9.49 -2.04 9.40
CA ASP A 158 10.62 -1.49 8.64
C ASP A 158 10.98 -0.06 9.08
N GLY A 159 10.25 0.49 10.05
CA GLY A 159 10.43 1.87 10.51
C GLY A 159 9.76 2.92 9.63
N ASP A 160 9.03 2.51 8.60
CA ASP A 160 8.31 3.40 7.69
C ASP A 160 7.07 3.99 8.36
N LEU A 161 6.74 5.25 8.04
CA LEU A 161 5.55 5.89 8.59
C LEU A 161 4.31 5.32 7.88
N VAL A 162 3.33 4.89 8.66
CA VAL A 162 2.05 4.38 8.16
C VAL A 162 0.96 5.40 8.41
N PHE A 163 0.15 5.65 7.39
CA PHE A 163 -1.03 6.50 7.50
C PHE A 163 -2.28 5.78 6.99
N ARG A 164 -3.44 6.33 7.37
CA ARG A 164 -4.76 5.99 6.84
C ARG A 164 -5.56 7.26 6.58
N THR A 165 -6.68 7.16 5.91
CA THR A 165 -7.68 8.22 5.83
C THR A 165 -8.80 7.99 6.85
N ALA A 166 -9.62 9.01 7.03
CA ALA A 166 -10.83 8.91 7.85
C ALA A 166 -12.02 8.31 7.08
N SER A 167 -11.84 7.97 5.79
CA SER A 167 -12.94 7.63 4.87
C SER A 167 -13.49 6.21 5.06
N TYR A 168 -12.70 5.30 5.63
CA TYR A 168 -13.08 3.90 5.78
C TYR A 168 -12.81 3.41 7.21
N LEU A 169 -13.75 2.63 7.76
CA LEU A 169 -13.57 1.89 9.01
C LEU A 169 -12.95 0.50 8.77
N GLU A 170 -13.19 -0.06 7.58
CA GLU A 170 -12.74 -1.39 7.19
C GLU A 170 -11.21 -1.40 6.93
N PRO A 171 -10.51 -2.47 7.34
CA PRO A 171 -9.08 -2.61 7.09
C PRO A 171 -8.79 -2.83 5.59
N ALA A 172 -7.54 -2.55 5.19
CA ALA A 172 -7.01 -2.85 3.85
C ALA A 172 -7.79 -2.22 2.68
N ARG A 173 -8.48 -1.09 2.93
CA ARG A 173 -9.14 -0.25 1.91
C ARG A 173 -8.23 0.80 1.30
N GLU A 174 -7.09 1.03 1.92
CA GLU A 174 -6.08 1.97 1.47
C GLU A 174 -4.71 1.57 2.01
N TYR A 175 -3.68 2.16 1.42
CA TYR A 175 -2.32 2.02 1.90
C TYR A 175 -1.56 3.31 1.67
N ILE A 176 -1.05 3.92 2.73
CA ILE A 176 -0.22 5.13 2.68
C ILE A 176 1.02 4.88 3.51
N VAL A 177 2.17 4.71 2.86
CA VAL A 177 3.43 4.44 3.55
C VAL A 177 4.56 5.30 3.05
N PHE A 178 5.28 5.90 3.99
CA PHE A 178 6.43 6.76 3.75
C PHE A 178 7.70 6.02 4.14
N THR A 179 8.53 5.72 3.14
CA THR A 179 9.85 5.15 3.32
C THR A 179 10.89 6.26 3.21
N LYS A 180 11.80 6.35 4.20
CA LYS A 180 12.79 7.41 4.27
C LYS A 180 13.82 7.26 3.14
N LEU A 181 14.13 8.35 2.44
CA LEU A 181 15.19 8.36 1.44
C LEU A 181 16.56 8.52 2.12
N ALA A 182 17.51 7.70 1.72
CA ALA A 182 18.85 7.61 2.30
C ALA A 182 19.87 8.56 1.65
N SER A 183 19.57 9.13 0.48
CA SER A 183 20.50 10.04 -0.22
C SER A 183 19.79 11.02 -1.15
N GLU A 184 20.46 12.11 -1.46
CA GLU A 184 20.01 13.09 -2.46
C GLU A 184 19.85 12.47 -3.85
N GLU A 185 20.60 11.41 -4.16
CA GLU A 185 20.43 10.69 -5.43
C GLU A 185 19.08 9.96 -5.49
N GLN A 186 18.66 9.38 -4.37
CA GLN A 186 17.32 8.79 -4.28
C GLN A 186 16.23 9.86 -4.41
N TRP A 187 16.42 11.05 -3.82
CA TRP A 187 15.49 12.18 -4.05
C TRP A 187 15.33 12.47 -5.55
N LYS A 188 16.44 12.56 -6.29
CA LYS A 188 16.44 12.83 -7.74
C LYS A 188 15.77 11.72 -8.54
N GLN A 189 16.08 10.46 -8.26
CA GLN A 189 15.74 9.34 -9.14
C GLN A 189 14.45 8.58 -8.78
N THR A 190 13.97 8.64 -7.53
CA THR A 190 12.88 7.75 -7.05
C THR A 190 11.61 7.85 -7.91
N ALA A 191 11.07 9.06 -8.07
CA ALA A 191 9.85 9.27 -8.88
C ALA A 191 10.07 8.94 -10.37
N ASP A 192 11.25 9.24 -10.92
CA ASP A 192 11.62 8.96 -12.32
C ASP A 192 11.68 7.45 -12.58
N ARG A 193 12.37 6.69 -11.72
CA ARG A 193 12.43 5.23 -11.79
C ARG A 193 11.07 4.58 -11.55
N ALA A 194 10.27 5.11 -10.62
CA ALA A 194 8.90 4.64 -10.40
C ALA A 194 8.05 4.80 -11.67
N PHE A 195 8.10 5.97 -12.32
CA PHE A 195 7.43 6.19 -13.60
C PHE A 195 7.94 5.22 -14.68
N GLN A 196 9.26 5.12 -14.88
CA GLN A 196 9.85 4.24 -15.90
C GLN A 196 9.50 2.76 -15.71
N ASN A 197 9.50 2.27 -14.48
CA ASN A 197 9.13 0.90 -14.18
C ASN A 197 7.64 0.65 -14.41
N ARG A 198 6.78 1.59 -14.00
CA ARG A 198 5.34 1.50 -14.27
C ARG A 198 5.06 1.53 -15.78
N ASP A 199 5.64 2.49 -16.48
CA ASP A 199 5.48 2.66 -17.93
C ASP A 199 5.95 1.41 -18.69
N PHE A 200 7.07 0.82 -18.26
CA PHE A 200 7.56 -0.44 -18.83
C PHE A 200 6.58 -1.61 -18.65
N PHE A 201 5.96 -1.77 -17.48
CA PHE A 201 4.93 -2.81 -17.30
C PHE A 201 3.65 -2.51 -18.08
N GLU A 202 3.26 -1.24 -18.14
CA GLU A 202 2.11 -0.79 -18.91
C GLU A 202 2.31 -0.96 -20.42
N SER A 203 3.55 -0.96 -20.91
CA SER A 203 3.87 -1.22 -22.31
C SER A 203 3.96 -2.71 -22.67
N MET A 204 4.08 -3.61 -21.68
CA MET A 204 4.11 -5.05 -21.95
C MET A 204 2.87 -5.50 -22.71
N VAL A 205 3.06 -6.22 -23.81
CA VAL A 205 1.99 -6.66 -24.69
C VAL A 205 1.17 -7.76 -24.02
N ASN A 206 1.82 -8.79 -23.50
CA ASN A 206 1.21 -9.95 -22.88
C ASN A 206 1.92 -10.32 -21.56
N PRO A 207 1.78 -9.52 -20.49
CA PRO A 207 2.42 -9.81 -19.22
C PRO A 207 1.85 -11.09 -18.59
N GLN A 208 2.72 -12.05 -18.33
CA GLN A 208 2.42 -13.33 -17.69
C GLN A 208 3.13 -13.43 -16.34
N LEU A 209 2.54 -14.18 -15.41
CA LEU A 209 3.04 -14.45 -14.06
C LEU A 209 3.34 -15.94 -13.90
N SER A 210 4.48 -16.25 -13.30
CA SER A 210 4.84 -17.58 -12.84
C SER A 210 5.22 -17.51 -11.36
N ILE A 211 4.65 -18.37 -10.53
CA ILE A 211 5.02 -18.57 -9.13
C ILE A 211 5.57 -19.98 -9.00
N HIS A 212 6.80 -20.12 -8.50
CA HIS A 212 7.48 -21.40 -8.42
C HIS A 212 8.42 -21.51 -7.21
N ARG A 213 8.85 -22.75 -6.91
CA ARG A 213 9.92 -23.06 -5.96
C ARG A 213 10.74 -24.21 -6.51
N GLY A 214 11.98 -23.92 -6.91
CA GLY A 214 12.77 -24.86 -7.71
C GLY A 214 12.02 -25.22 -8.99
N SER A 215 11.85 -26.52 -9.25
CA SER A 215 11.12 -27.06 -10.42
C SER A 215 9.59 -27.07 -10.24
N ARG A 216 9.06 -26.84 -9.04
CA ARG A 216 7.62 -26.89 -8.79
C ARG A 216 6.97 -25.55 -9.15
N ILE A 217 6.01 -25.58 -10.07
CA ILE A 217 5.16 -24.43 -10.42
C ILE A 217 3.88 -24.48 -9.57
N PHE A 218 3.59 -23.39 -8.88
CA PHE A 218 2.37 -23.20 -8.08
C PHE A 218 1.27 -22.52 -8.89
N PHE A 219 1.66 -21.56 -9.73
CA PHE A 219 0.77 -20.82 -10.60
C PHE A 219 1.55 -20.40 -11.85
N ARG A 220 0.93 -20.49 -13.02
CA ARG A 220 1.45 -19.93 -14.26
C ARG A 220 0.28 -19.48 -15.11
N SER A 221 0.19 -18.18 -15.37
CA SER A 221 -0.83 -17.66 -16.28
C SER A 221 -0.50 -18.06 -17.72
N ASP A 222 -1.55 -18.23 -18.53
CA ASP A 222 -1.45 -18.61 -19.95
C ASP A 222 -2.54 -17.94 -20.83
N VAL A 223 -3.25 -16.95 -20.28
CA VAL A 223 -4.31 -16.23 -20.99
C VAL A 223 -3.86 -14.80 -21.29
N TYR A 224 -3.89 -14.45 -22.57
CA TYR A 224 -3.54 -13.11 -23.04
C TYR A 224 -4.69 -12.11 -22.86
N VAL A 225 -4.56 -11.23 -21.87
CA VAL A 225 -5.56 -10.22 -21.48
C VAL A 225 -5.53 -8.95 -22.33
N LYS A 226 -4.34 -8.38 -22.60
CA LYS A 226 -4.19 -7.05 -23.23
C LYS A 226 -4.25 -7.08 -24.77
N ARG A 227 -5.13 -7.88 -25.37
CA ARG A 227 -5.24 -7.94 -26.84
C ARG A 227 -5.71 -6.59 -27.39
N ASN A 228 -4.92 -5.99 -28.28
CA ASN A 228 -5.24 -4.71 -28.92
C ASN A 228 -6.24 -4.90 -30.08
N VAL A 229 -7.51 -5.07 -29.74
CA VAL A 229 -8.64 -5.19 -30.67
C VAL A 229 -9.77 -4.25 -30.25
N GLU A 230 -10.67 -3.89 -31.17
CA GLU A 230 -11.75 -2.92 -30.93
C GLU A 230 -12.62 -3.30 -29.72
N THR A 231 -13.00 -4.58 -29.60
CA THR A 231 -13.81 -5.11 -28.50
C THR A 231 -13.11 -5.12 -27.14
N ASN A 232 -11.82 -4.81 -27.09
CA ASN A 232 -11.02 -4.76 -25.87
C ASN A 232 -10.61 -3.35 -25.47
N GLN A 233 -10.87 -2.31 -26.26
CA GLN A 233 -10.40 -0.95 -25.95
C GLN A 233 -10.90 -0.42 -24.61
N SER A 234 -12.13 -0.76 -24.20
CA SER A 234 -12.65 -0.42 -22.87
C SER A 234 -11.87 -1.09 -21.74
N LEU A 235 -11.53 -2.37 -21.90
CA LEU A 235 -10.73 -3.13 -20.93
C LEU A 235 -9.30 -2.60 -20.83
N LEU A 236 -8.66 -2.30 -21.97
CA LEU A 236 -7.29 -1.76 -22.00
C LEU A 236 -7.22 -0.41 -21.29
N ARG A 237 -8.21 0.45 -21.54
CA ARG A 237 -8.36 1.73 -20.84
C ARG A 237 -8.60 1.53 -19.34
N GLU A 238 -9.50 0.61 -18.96
CA GLU A 238 -9.76 0.29 -17.55
C GLU A 238 -8.49 -0.18 -16.82
N ILE A 239 -7.72 -1.09 -17.42
CA ILE A 239 -6.44 -1.59 -16.87
C ILE A 239 -5.48 -0.44 -16.60
N LYS A 240 -5.30 0.45 -17.58
CA LYS A 240 -4.36 1.58 -17.49
C LYS A 240 -4.83 2.64 -16.50
N GLU A 241 -6.08 3.07 -16.59
CA GLU A 241 -6.64 4.12 -15.71
C GLU A 241 -6.68 3.67 -14.26
N LYS A 242 -7.09 2.42 -14.01
CA LYS A 242 -7.19 1.90 -12.65
C LYS A 242 -5.89 1.30 -12.13
N LYS A 243 -4.85 1.15 -12.96
CA LYS A 243 -3.58 0.51 -12.59
C LYS A 243 -3.79 -0.82 -11.88
N TYR A 244 -4.58 -1.69 -12.50
CA TYR A 244 -4.88 -3.01 -11.95
C TYR A 244 -4.68 -4.04 -13.04
N TYR A 245 -3.96 -5.12 -12.71
CA TYR A 245 -3.69 -6.19 -13.66
C TYR A 245 -4.16 -7.54 -13.12
N LEU A 246 -4.59 -8.41 -14.04
CA LEU A 246 -5.09 -9.75 -13.75
C LEU A 246 -4.31 -10.77 -14.57
N PHE A 247 -3.62 -11.67 -13.89
CA PHE A 247 -2.93 -12.80 -14.48
C PHE A 247 -3.87 -14.00 -14.49
N LEU A 248 -4.22 -14.47 -15.68
CA LEU A 248 -5.27 -15.47 -15.89
C LEU A 248 -4.69 -16.81 -16.34
N PHE A 249 -5.23 -17.90 -15.77
CA PHE A 249 -4.91 -19.27 -16.13
C PHE A 249 -6.17 -20.00 -16.62
N ALA A 250 -6.08 -20.61 -17.80
CA ALA A 250 -7.14 -21.44 -18.37
C ALA A 250 -7.17 -22.82 -17.67
N GLN A 251 -7.86 -22.90 -16.53
CA GLN A 251 -8.05 -24.15 -15.78
C GLN A 251 -8.66 -25.25 -16.65
N LYS A 252 -9.56 -24.90 -17.57
CA LYS A 252 -10.13 -25.82 -18.56
C LYS A 252 -10.17 -25.19 -19.94
N LYS A 253 -9.29 -25.66 -20.82
CA LYS A 253 -9.23 -25.23 -22.22
C LYS A 253 -10.49 -25.66 -22.98
N ASN A 254 -10.83 -24.89 -24.02
CA ASN A 254 -11.88 -25.29 -24.93
C ASN A 254 -11.36 -26.41 -25.86
N PRO A 255 -12.11 -27.50 -26.08
CA PRO A 255 -11.72 -28.51 -27.05
C PRO A 255 -11.71 -27.98 -28.49
N ILE A 256 -12.43 -26.88 -28.77
CA ILE A 256 -12.39 -26.20 -30.06
C ILE A 256 -11.20 -25.25 -30.07
N PRO A 257 -10.27 -25.34 -31.04
CA PRO A 257 -9.18 -24.40 -31.20
C PRO A 257 -9.68 -22.95 -31.27
N ASP A 258 -8.89 -22.02 -30.73
CA ASP A 258 -9.16 -20.57 -30.71
C ASP A 258 -10.41 -20.12 -29.94
N TYR A 259 -11.23 -21.05 -29.45
CA TYR A 259 -12.33 -20.70 -28.56
C TYR A 259 -11.79 -20.36 -27.17
N PRO A 260 -12.38 -19.35 -26.51
CA PRO A 260 -11.96 -18.99 -25.17
C PRO A 260 -12.23 -20.12 -24.17
N ALA A 261 -11.38 -20.20 -23.14
CA ALA A 261 -11.37 -21.26 -22.14
C ALA A 261 -12.73 -21.41 -21.45
N LYS A 262 -13.10 -22.65 -21.09
CA LYS A 262 -14.38 -22.96 -20.42
C LYS A 262 -14.36 -22.49 -18.97
N GLU A 263 -13.24 -22.67 -18.28
CA GLU A 263 -13.05 -22.28 -16.88
C GLU A 263 -11.71 -21.55 -16.79
N ILE A 264 -11.74 -20.37 -16.16
CA ILE A 264 -10.57 -19.51 -15.95
C ILE A 264 -10.46 -19.23 -14.46
N VAL A 265 -9.24 -19.21 -13.96
CA VAL A 265 -8.89 -18.72 -12.62
C VAL A 265 -7.79 -17.68 -12.75
N GLY A 266 -7.47 -16.94 -11.69
CA GLY A 266 -6.38 -15.97 -11.79
C GLY A 266 -6.06 -15.23 -10.52
N LEU A 267 -5.00 -14.45 -10.61
CA LEU A 267 -4.52 -13.58 -9.54
C LEU A 267 -4.44 -12.15 -10.05
N GLY A 268 -5.02 -11.22 -9.30
CA GLY A 268 -5.01 -9.81 -9.64
C GLY A 268 -4.67 -8.94 -8.45
N SER A 269 -4.10 -7.77 -8.75
CA SER A 269 -3.90 -6.72 -7.75
C SER A 269 -3.76 -5.37 -8.45
N GLY A 270 -4.14 -4.33 -7.73
CA GLY A 270 -3.76 -2.96 -8.06
C GLY A 270 -2.25 -2.81 -7.91
N TYR A 271 -1.61 -2.03 -8.76
CA TYR A 271 -0.16 -1.83 -8.78
C TYR A 271 0.23 -0.35 -8.75
N ALA A 272 1.49 -0.10 -8.37
CA ALA A 272 2.18 1.19 -8.47
C ALA A 272 3.64 0.97 -8.84
N GLY A 273 4.25 1.92 -9.55
CA GLY A 273 5.69 1.92 -9.81
C GLY A 273 6.51 2.22 -8.54
N THR A 274 7.71 1.68 -8.47
CA THR A 274 8.70 1.99 -7.42
C THR A 274 10.07 2.22 -8.05
N GLU A 275 10.99 2.78 -7.27
CA GLU A 275 12.40 2.95 -7.64
C GLU A 275 13.11 1.63 -7.98
N HIS A 276 12.57 0.50 -7.50
CA HIS A 276 13.12 -0.84 -7.71
C HIS A 276 12.38 -1.63 -8.79
N GLY A 277 11.08 -1.39 -8.99
CA GLY A 277 10.24 -2.10 -9.94
C GLY A 277 8.76 -1.77 -9.77
N ILE A 278 7.93 -2.75 -9.41
CA ILE A 278 6.48 -2.58 -9.24
C ILE A 278 5.99 -3.21 -7.95
N SER A 279 5.07 -2.53 -7.27
CA SER A 279 4.42 -2.99 -6.04
C SER A 279 2.95 -3.30 -6.29
N PHE A 280 2.50 -4.49 -5.92
CA PHE A 280 1.12 -4.96 -5.91
C PHE A 280 0.61 -5.02 -4.48
N ARG A 281 0.05 -3.93 -3.95
CA ARG A 281 -0.14 -3.81 -2.49
C ARG A 281 -1.27 -4.65 -1.88
N ALA A 282 -2.30 -5.00 -2.65
CA ALA A 282 -3.25 -6.05 -2.24
C ALA A 282 -2.58 -7.44 -2.19
N GLY A 283 -1.45 -7.59 -2.89
CA GLY A 283 -0.65 -8.79 -2.98
C GLY A 283 -1.12 -9.69 -4.11
N LEU A 284 -0.19 -10.26 -4.87
CA LEU A 284 -0.45 -11.43 -5.69
C LEU A 284 -0.42 -12.66 -4.76
N ARG A 285 -1.60 -13.06 -4.31
CA ARG A 285 -1.80 -14.03 -3.23
C ARG A 285 -1.97 -15.44 -3.77
N TYR A 286 -0.97 -16.30 -3.60
CA TYR A 286 -1.15 -17.72 -3.88
C TYR A 286 -1.98 -18.38 -2.77
N ASP A 287 -1.66 -18.09 -1.51
CA ASP A 287 -2.44 -18.52 -0.34
C ASP A 287 -2.29 -17.50 0.81
N SER A 288 -2.83 -17.80 1.99
CA SER A 288 -2.79 -16.90 3.15
C SER A 288 -1.38 -16.65 3.71
N LYS A 289 -0.36 -17.40 3.28
CA LYS A 289 1.03 -17.30 3.72
C LYS A 289 1.93 -16.78 2.59
N ILE A 290 1.70 -17.23 1.35
CA ILE A 290 2.52 -16.91 0.18
C ILE A 290 1.85 -15.77 -0.59
N MET A 291 2.37 -14.56 -0.39
CA MET A 291 1.94 -13.33 -1.07
C MET A 291 3.14 -12.58 -1.59
N PHE A 292 3.05 -12.10 -2.82
CA PHE A 292 4.09 -11.29 -3.45
C PHE A 292 3.57 -9.86 -3.59
N PHE A 293 4.27 -8.90 -2.97
CA PHE A 293 3.92 -7.49 -3.01
C PHE A 293 4.86 -6.73 -3.91
N ASP A 294 6.16 -6.74 -3.59
CA ASP A 294 7.15 -5.90 -4.26
C ASP A 294 7.99 -6.73 -5.23
N PHE A 295 8.06 -6.30 -6.48
CA PHE A 295 8.86 -6.92 -7.52
C PHE A 295 9.96 -5.97 -7.96
N GLN A 296 11.19 -6.46 -8.01
CA GLN A 296 12.32 -5.71 -8.57
C GLN A 296 12.37 -5.94 -10.07
N ARG A 297 12.65 -4.89 -10.85
CA ARG A 297 12.94 -5.03 -12.27
C ARG A 297 14.35 -5.61 -12.47
N VAL A 298 14.44 -6.70 -13.21
CA VAL A 298 15.68 -7.37 -13.61
C VAL A 298 15.66 -7.54 -15.13
N GLY A 299 16.32 -6.63 -15.84
CA GLY A 299 16.24 -6.53 -17.30
C GLY A 299 14.79 -6.30 -17.75
N GLN A 300 14.27 -7.23 -18.55
CA GLN A 300 12.91 -7.20 -19.10
C GLN A 300 11.87 -7.91 -18.22
N ARG A 301 12.25 -8.35 -17.02
CA ARG A 301 11.37 -9.07 -16.09
C ARG A 301 11.17 -8.29 -14.80
N PHE A 302 10.08 -8.58 -14.10
CA PHE A 302 9.89 -8.21 -12.71
C PHE A 302 9.95 -9.47 -11.85
N VAL A 303 10.81 -9.48 -10.84
CA VAL A 303 11.10 -10.67 -10.03
C VAL A 303 10.90 -10.34 -8.54
N ALA A 304 10.21 -11.23 -7.84
CA ALA A 304 10.08 -11.21 -6.40
C ALA A 304 10.49 -12.57 -5.82
N GLU A 305 11.68 -12.64 -5.23
CA GLU A 305 12.10 -13.77 -4.40
C GLU A 305 11.70 -13.49 -2.94
N LEU A 306 10.97 -14.40 -2.29
CA LEU A 306 10.59 -14.24 -0.89
C LEU A 306 11.68 -14.78 0.05
N VAL A 307 11.97 -14.00 1.08
CA VAL A 307 12.83 -14.37 2.21
C VAL A 307 12.04 -14.32 3.52
N GLU A 308 12.45 -15.14 4.48
CA GLU A 308 11.95 -15.09 5.86
C GLU A 308 12.72 -14.04 6.66
N VAL A 309 12.00 -13.08 7.22
CA VAL A 309 12.54 -12.07 8.14
C VAL A 309 11.81 -12.19 9.48
N TYR A 310 12.57 -12.29 10.56
CA TYR A 310 12.04 -12.32 11.92
C TYR A 310 11.97 -10.90 12.47
N ASP A 311 10.77 -10.49 12.87
CA ASP A 311 10.56 -9.26 13.59
C ASP A 311 10.68 -9.50 15.11
N PRO A 312 11.68 -8.92 15.80
CA PRO A 312 11.87 -9.11 17.23
C PRO A 312 10.83 -8.40 18.10
N LEU A 313 10.26 -7.30 17.62
CA LEU A 313 9.26 -6.52 18.34
C LEU A 313 7.93 -7.28 18.41
N PHE A 314 7.48 -7.80 17.27
CA PHE A 314 6.23 -8.55 17.16
C PHE A 314 6.40 -10.05 17.37
N ARG A 315 7.64 -10.54 17.44
CA ARG A 315 8.00 -11.96 17.59
C ARG A 315 7.36 -12.85 16.52
N LYS A 316 7.37 -12.37 15.28
CA LYS A 316 6.76 -13.05 14.13
C LYS A 316 7.73 -13.08 12.96
N THR A 317 7.71 -14.19 12.24
CA THR A 317 8.37 -14.30 10.94
C THR A 317 7.40 -13.89 9.85
N ARG A 318 7.85 -13.05 8.93
CA ARG A 318 7.11 -12.63 7.74
C ARG A 318 7.88 -12.99 6.47
N LEU A 319 7.15 -13.20 5.39
CA LEU A 319 7.71 -13.33 4.05
C LEU A 319 7.71 -11.96 3.37
N VAL A 320 8.88 -11.56 2.89
CA VAL A 320 9.10 -10.25 2.25
C VAL A 320 10.00 -10.43 1.03
N SER A 321 9.95 -9.48 0.12
CA SER A 321 10.78 -9.51 -1.08
C SER A 321 12.26 -9.28 -0.73
N LYS A 322 13.13 -10.15 -1.21
CA LYS A 322 14.58 -10.17 -0.94
C LYS A 322 15.30 -8.86 -1.26
N HIS A 323 14.87 -8.14 -2.29
CA HIS A 323 15.51 -6.88 -2.66
C HIS A 323 15.28 -5.76 -1.63
N LEU A 324 14.26 -5.91 -0.77
CA LEU A 324 14.01 -5.02 0.37
C LEU A 324 14.72 -5.51 1.64
N HIS A 325 14.88 -6.83 1.77
CA HIS A 325 15.53 -7.50 2.90
C HIS A 325 16.58 -8.50 2.44
N PRO A 326 17.74 -8.04 1.92
CA PRO A 326 18.78 -8.93 1.40
C PRO A 326 19.38 -9.85 2.48
N GLU A 327 19.25 -9.48 3.75
CA GLU A 327 19.67 -10.25 4.93
C GLU A 327 18.73 -11.42 5.28
N GLY A 328 17.52 -11.44 4.71
CA GLY A 328 16.51 -12.44 5.04
C GLY A 328 16.90 -13.85 4.60
N LYS A 329 16.36 -14.86 5.30
CA LYS A 329 16.65 -16.26 5.00
C LYS A 329 15.93 -16.69 3.70
N PRO A 330 16.64 -17.21 2.68
CA PRO A 330 16.03 -17.62 1.42
C PRO A 330 14.99 -18.72 1.58
N THR A 331 13.83 -18.54 0.93
CA THR A 331 12.80 -19.59 0.86
C THR A 331 12.83 -20.36 -0.46
N GLY A 332 13.39 -19.76 -1.51
CA GLY A 332 13.32 -20.26 -2.89
C GLY A 332 11.95 -20.08 -3.55
N LEU A 333 10.99 -19.42 -2.89
CA LEU A 333 9.73 -18.99 -3.51
C LEU A 333 10.01 -17.78 -4.38
N VAL A 334 9.70 -17.88 -5.66
CA VAL A 334 9.92 -16.82 -6.64
C VAL A 334 8.64 -16.60 -7.43
N ALA A 335 8.29 -15.33 -7.63
CA ALA A 335 7.33 -14.89 -8.60
C ALA A 335 8.04 -14.07 -9.68
N GLU A 336 7.78 -14.39 -10.94
CA GLU A 336 8.34 -13.70 -12.09
C GLU A 336 7.22 -13.22 -13.01
N ILE A 337 7.35 -11.98 -13.47
CA ILE A 337 6.50 -11.40 -14.50
C ILE A 337 7.36 -11.10 -15.72
N TRP A 338 6.92 -11.56 -16.88
CA TRP A 338 7.56 -11.30 -18.16
C TRP A 338 6.52 -11.01 -19.24
N ASP A 339 6.94 -10.37 -20.32
CA ASP A 339 6.11 -10.18 -21.49
C ASP A 339 6.21 -11.41 -22.41
N GLU A 340 5.14 -12.20 -22.51
CA GLU A 340 5.07 -13.37 -23.38
C GLU A 340 4.72 -12.94 -24.81
N GLY A 341 5.70 -12.39 -25.53
CA GLY A 341 5.46 -11.85 -26.88
C GLY A 341 6.60 -11.19 -27.63
N ASP A 342 7.87 -11.30 -27.23
CA ASP A 342 9.02 -10.70 -27.97
C ASP A 342 9.73 -11.69 -28.94
N ASP A 343 9.19 -12.90 -29.13
CA ASP A 343 9.71 -13.92 -30.07
C ASP A 343 8.83 -14.07 -31.34
N ARG A 344 8.19 -12.99 -31.82
CA ARG A 344 7.45 -13.01 -33.10
C ARG A 344 7.92 -11.96 -34.08
#